data_AF-A0A7R8WW68-F1
#
_entry.id   AF-A0A7R8WW68-F1
#
_cell.length_a   1.000
_cell.length_b   1.000
_cell.length_c   1.000
_cell.angle_alpha   90.00
_cell.angle_beta   90.00
_cell.angle_gamma   90.00
#
_symmetry.space_group_name_H-M   'P 1'
#
loop_
_entity.id
_entity.type
_entity.pdbx_description
1 polymer ?
#
loop_
_entity_poly.entity_id
_entity_poly.type
_entity_poly.pdbx_seq_one_letter_code
_entity_poly.pdbx_strand_id
1 'polypeptide(L)'
;FLEVQASGRRKEFRLLYVTSANKPAFVTFQDIVLDDGGWHQISLTLSGSEVSLYLNCSLVHSRVLHAPALSELKTFMQGSSVHLGSRDGKHFGFKVQWIDKWT
;
A
#
# COMPACT_ATOMS: atom_id res chain seq x y z
N PHE A 1 6.32 -9.66 5.46
CA PHE A 1 4.90 -9.29 5.25
C PHE A 1 4.85 -8.13 4.27
N LEU A 2 3.67 -7.86 3.70
CA LEU A 2 3.40 -6.71 2.84
C LEU A 2 2.24 -5.97 3.47
N GLU A 3 2.36 -4.66 3.60
CA GLU A 3 1.39 -3.79 4.24
C GLU A 3 1.23 -2.50 3.45
N VAL A 4 -0.01 -2.03 3.38
CA VAL A 4 -0.36 -0.76 2.76
C VAL A 4 -0.93 0.15 3.84
N GLN A 5 -0.42 1.38 3.93
CA GLN A 5 -0.86 2.37 4.90
C GLN A 5 -1.29 3.65 4.20
N ALA A 6 -2.40 4.23 4.64
CA ALA A 6 -2.84 5.56 4.25
C ALA A 6 -2.83 6.47 5.48
N SER A 7 -2.35 7.71 5.31
CA SER A 7 -2.31 8.72 6.36
C SER A 7 -2.86 10.05 5.86
N GLY A 8 -4.11 10.38 6.23
CA GLY A 8 -4.71 11.69 5.91
C GLY A 8 -3.89 12.85 6.51
N ARG A 9 -3.52 12.75 7.80
CA ARG A 9 -2.70 13.78 8.48
C ARG A 9 -1.38 14.07 7.77
N ARG A 10 -0.71 13.04 7.24
CA ARG A 10 0.57 13.21 6.52
C ARG A 10 0.39 13.39 5.01
N LYS A 11 -0.83 13.21 4.50
CA LYS A 11 -1.15 13.16 3.07
C LYS A 11 -0.27 12.17 2.32
N GLU A 12 -0.18 10.96 2.88
CA GLU A 12 0.73 9.93 2.38
C GLU A 12 0.04 8.59 2.19
N PHE A 13 0.48 7.88 1.17
CA PHE A 13 0.19 6.47 0.95
C PHE A 13 1.51 5.70 0.95
N ARG A 14 1.59 4.56 1.63
CA ARG A 14 2.85 3.83 1.83
C ARG A 14 2.69 2.34 1.58
N LEU A 15 3.66 1.78 0.88
CA LEU A 15 3.87 0.34 0.78
C LEU A 15 5.04 -0.03 1.69
N LEU A 16 4.78 -0.86 2.70
CA LEU A 16 5.80 -1.47 3.56
C LEU A 16 5.94 -2.94 3.18
N TYR A 17 7.18 -3.37 2.99
CA TYR A 17 7.51 -4.77 2.72
C TYR A 17 8.79 -5.18 3.43
N VAL A 18 8.97 -6.48 3.60
CA VAL A 18 10.18 -7.06 4.18
C VAL A 18 11.06 -7.60 3.07
N THR A 19 12.34 -7.23 3.11
CA THR A 19 13.37 -7.67 2.17
C THR A 19 13.83 -9.11 2.47
N SER A 20 14.59 -9.74 1.57
CA SER A 20 15.18 -11.07 1.79
C SER A 20 16.17 -11.06 2.96
N ALA A 21 16.81 -9.91 3.18
CA ALA A 21 17.67 -9.66 4.33
C ALA A 21 16.87 -9.44 5.64
N ASN A 22 15.56 -9.70 5.64
CA ASN A 22 14.64 -9.48 6.75
C ASN A 22 14.64 -8.04 7.29
N LYS A 23 14.89 -7.06 6.41
CA LYS A 23 14.85 -5.63 6.75
C LYS A 23 13.57 -5.00 6.21
N PRO A 24 12.92 -4.07 6.94
CA PRO A 24 11.78 -3.35 6.42
C PRO A 24 12.23 -2.32 5.35
N ALA A 25 11.46 -2.23 4.28
CA ALA A 25 11.60 -1.24 3.23
C ALA A 25 10.26 -0.55 2.97
N PHE A 26 10.32 0.73 2.56
CA PHE A 26 9.15 1.58 2.37
C PHE A 26 9.19 2.26 1.02
N VAL A 27 8.03 2.31 0.36
CA VAL A 27 7.74 3.26 -0.72
C VAL A 27 6.72 4.24 -0.19
N THR A 28 7.04 5.54 -0.22
CA THR A 28 6.12 6.60 0.20
C THR A 28 5.70 7.43 -1.00
N PHE A 29 4.38 7.55 -1.18
CA PHE A 29 3.72 8.46 -2.11
C PHE A 29 3.22 9.65 -1.31
N GLN A 30 3.59 10.86 -1.73
CA GLN A 30 3.24 12.12 -1.07
C GLN A 30 2.05 12.77 -1.78
N ASP A 31 1.47 13.80 -1.15
CA ASP A 31 0.35 14.58 -1.69
C ASP A 31 -0.91 13.75 -2.00
N ILE A 32 -1.09 12.64 -1.26
CA ILE A 32 -2.27 11.79 -1.35
C ILE A 32 -3.30 12.26 -0.32
N VAL A 33 -4.31 12.97 -0.79
CA VAL A 33 -5.42 13.49 0.04
C VAL A 33 -6.58 12.52 0.00
N LEU A 34 -6.94 11.95 1.16
CA LEU A 34 -8.03 10.98 1.33
C LEU A 34 -8.97 11.36 2.48
N ASP A 35 -8.67 12.44 3.20
CA ASP A 35 -9.39 12.91 4.40
C ASP A 35 -10.29 14.12 4.11
N ASP A 36 -10.72 14.28 2.87
CA ASP A 36 -11.64 15.34 2.42
C ASP A 36 -13.13 15.01 2.67
N GLY A 37 -13.43 13.84 3.24
CA GLY A 37 -14.78 13.36 3.50
C GLY A 37 -15.48 12.75 2.28
N GLY A 38 -14.81 12.72 1.12
CA GLY A 38 -15.30 12.10 -0.10
C GLY A 38 -14.96 10.60 -0.20
N TRP A 39 -15.60 9.93 -1.16
CA TRP A 39 -15.24 8.57 -1.55
C TRP A 39 -14.07 8.60 -2.52
N HIS A 40 -13.07 7.75 -2.26
CA HIS A 40 -11.90 7.59 -3.12
C HIS A 40 -11.73 6.14 -3.54
N GLN A 41 -11.50 5.93 -4.84
CA GLN A 41 -11.09 4.63 -5.37
C GLN A 41 -9.57 4.60 -5.51
N ILE A 42 -8.93 3.65 -4.84
CA ILE A 42 -7.48 3.51 -4.83
C ILE A 42 -7.10 2.17 -5.45
N SER A 43 -6.10 2.18 -6.33
CA SER A 43 -5.47 0.96 -6.83
C SER A 43 -3.96 1.08 -6.75
N LEU A 44 -3.32 0.05 -6.21
CA LEU A 44 -1.85 -0.07 -6.18
C LEU A 44 -1.48 -1.30 -6.99
N THR A 45 -0.68 -1.10 -8.04
CA THR A 45 -0.19 -2.20 -8.88
C THR A 45 1.31 -2.36 -8.68
N LEU A 46 1.77 -3.61 -8.74
CA LEU A 46 3.17 -3.96 -8.80
C LEU A 46 3.37 -4.81 -10.05
N SER A 47 4.08 -4.27 -11.05
CA SER A 47 4.33 -4.93 -12.32
C SER A 47 5.82 -4.85 -12.64
N GLY A 48 6.49 -6.00 -12.75
CA GLY A 48 7.96 -6.00 -12.83
C GLY A 48 8.52 -5.23 -11.63
N SER A 49 9.36 -4.23 -11.86
CA SER A 49 9.94 -3.34 -10.83
C SER A 49 9.15 -2.07 -10.60
N GLU A 50 8.03 -1.87 -11.27
CA GLU A 50 7.25 -0.66 -11.15
C GLU A 50 6.12 -0.83 -10.14
N VAL A 51 6.02 0.09 -9.19
CA VAL A 51 4.83 0.29 -8.36
C VAL A 51 4.10 1.52 -8.85
N SER A 52 2.84 1.34 -9.20
CA SER A 52 1.97 2.41 -9.70
C SER A 52 0.76 2.59 -8.80
N LEU A 53 0.50 3.84 -8.40
CA LEU A 53 -0.63 4.25 -7.57
C LEU A 53 -1.63 5.01 -8.43
N TYR A 54 -2.87 4.54 -8.41
CA TYR A 54 -4.00 5.18 -9.06
C TYR A 54 -4.98 5.70 -8.00
N LEU A 55 -5.43 6.94 -8.20
CA LEU A 55 -6.51 7.56 -7.43
C LEU A 55 -7.63 7.92 -8.39
N ASN A 56 -8.85 7.46 -8.11
CA ASN A 56 -10.04 7.70 -8.93
C ASN A 56 -9.80 7.39 -10.42
N CYS A 57 -9.21 6.21 -10.67
CA CYS A 57 -8.85 5.68 -11.99
C CYS A 57 -7.74 6.43 -12.74
N SER A 58 -7.09 7.43 -12.11
CA SER A 58 -6.00 8.19 -12.71
C SER A 58 -4.66 7.79 -12.09
N LEU A 59 -3.62 7.59 -12.91
CA LEU A 59 -2.27 7.35 -12.42
C LEU A 59 -1.74 8.63 -11.74
N VAL A 60 -1.49 8.57 -10.44
CA VAL A 60 -0.99 9.73 -9.67
C VAL A 60 0.49 9.59 -9.33
N HIS A 61 0.99 8.35 -9.19
CA HIS A 61 2.42 8.09 -9.02
C HIS A 61 2.85 6.80 -9.69
N SER A 62 4.09 6.79 -10.19
CA SER A 62 4.87 5.60 -10.47
C SER A 62 6.23 5.69 -9.77
N ARG A 63 6.72 4.55 -9.30
CA ARG A 63 8.04 4.38 -8.66
C ARG A 63 8.68 3.09 -9.13
N VAL A 64 9.91 3.18 -9.62
CA VAL A 64 10.74 2.00 -9.88
C VAL A 64 11.37 1.54 -8.57
N LEU A 65 11.06 0.33 -8.16
CA LEU A 65 11.75 -0.40 -7.12
C LEU A 65 13.11 -0.86 -7.63
N HIS A 66 14.18 -0.57 -6.90
CA HIS A 66 15.48 -1.08 -7.25
C HIS A 66 15.56 -2.60 -7.03
N ALA A 67 16.38 -3.26 -7.84
CA ALA A 67 16.42 -4.71 -8.05
C ALA A 67 16.38 -5.62 -6.80
N PRO A 68 16.93 -5.27 -5.62
CA PRO A 68 16.76 -6.11 -4.44
C PRO A 68 15.28 -6.32 -4.09
N ALA A 69 14.43 -5.30 -4.19
CA ALA A 69 13.08 -5.31 -3.65
C ALA A 69 12.12 -6.35 -4.26
N LEU A 70 12.32 -6.77 -5.51
CA LEU A 70 11.38 -7.65 -6.22
C LEU A 70 11.61 -9.14 -6.00
N SER A 71 12.87 -9.57 -6.07
CA SER A 71 13.27 -10.93 -5.68
C SER A 71 12.84 -11.24 -4.25
N GLU A 72 12.67 -10.21 -3.44
CA GLU A 72 12.32 -10.26 -2.03
C GLU A 72 10.81 -10.35 -1.77
N LEU A 73 10.00 -9.82 -2.68
CA LEU A 73 8.54 -9.93 -2.64
C LEU A 73 8.02 -11.28 -3.14
N LYS A 74 8.85 -12.06 -3.85
CA LYS A 74 8.47 -13.31 -4.52
C LYS A 74 8.08 -14.46 -3.58
N THR A 75 8.37 -14.36 -2.28
CA THR A 75 8.11 -15.43 -1.29
C THR A 75 6.75 -15.28 -0.58
N PHE A 76 5.75 -14.62 -1.20
CA PHE A 76 4.51 -14.24 -0.52
C PHE A 76 3.37 -15.27 -0.56
N MET A 77 3.50 -16.40 -1.27
CA MET A 77 2.32 -17.16 -1.73
C MET A 77 2.08 -18.52 -1.07
N GLN A 78 2.66 -18.81 0.10
CA GLN A 78 2.27 -19.99 0.90
C GLN A 78 2.06 -19.62 2.37
N GLY A 79 0.82 -19.75 2.86
CA GLY A 79 0.47 -19.57 4.27
C GLY A 79 0.26 -18.13 4.74
N SER A 80 0.09 -17.17 3.84
CA SER A 80 -0.13 -15.75 4.15
C SER A 80 -1.61 -15.47 4.52
N SER A 81 -1.81 -14.57 5.48
CA SER A 81 -3.13 -14.06 5.87
C SER A 81 -3.27 -12.57 5.53
N VAL A 82 -4.43 -12.20 5.00
CA VAL A 82 -4.77 -10.81 4.67
C VAL A 82 -5.57 -10.22 5.82
N HIS A 83 -5.20 -9.02 6.25
CA HIS A 83 -5.89 -8.28 7.32
C HIS A 83 -6.31 -6.92 6.77
N LEU A 84 -7.50 -6.47 7.15
CA LEU A 84 -8.04 -5.16 6.80
C LEU A 84 -8.14 -4.29 8.06
N GLY A 85 -7.80 -3.00 7.96
CA GLY A 85 -7.81 -2.07 9.08
C GLY A 85 -6.47 -2.02 9.83
N SER A 86 -6.48 -2.12 11.16
CA SER A 86 -5.28 -2.12 11.99
C SER A 86 -5.04 -3.52 12.56
N ARG A 87 -3.88 -4.11 12.29
CA ARG A 87 -3.57 -5.48 12.72
C ARG A 87 -3.09 -5.58 14.16
N ASP A 88 -2.38 -4.57 14.66
CA ASP A 88 -1.62 -4.67 15.92
C ASP A 88 -1.90 -3.53 16.91
N GLY A 89 -2.89 -2.66 16.63
CA GLY A 89 -3.26 -1.55 17.51
C GLY A 89 -2.17 -0.49 17.68
N LYS A 90 -1.00 -0.64 17.05
CA LYS A 90 0.08 0.35 17.03
C LYS A 90 -0.24 1.53 16.12
N HIS A 91 -1.14 1.30 15.17
CA HIS A 91 -1.71 2.33 14.31
C HIS A 91 -3.14 2.64 14.76
N PHE A 92 -3.48 3.94 14.79
CA PHE A 92 -4.85 4.39 15.04
C PHE A 92 -5.82 3.60 14.15
N GLY A 93 -6.96 3.20 14.73
CA GLY A 93 -7.97 2.45 13.99
C GLY A 93 -8.35 3.16 12.69
N PHE A 94 -8.31 2.43 11.58
CA PHE A 94 -8.66 2.94 10.27
C PHE A 94 -10.18 3.12 10.20
N LYS A 95 -10.67 4.35 10.47
CA LYS A 95 -12.09 4.70 10.46
C LYS A 95 -12.53 5.10 9.06
N VAL A 96 -12.91 4.11 8.24
CA VAL A 96 -13.49 4.34 6.92
C VAL A 96 -14.63 3.37 6.68
N GLN A 97 -15.44 3.64 5.65
CA GLN A 97 -16.33 2.66 5.06
C GLN A 97 -15.63 2.06 3.83
N TRP A 98 -15.58 0.73 3.75
CA TRP A 98 -15.02 0.02 2.60
C TRP A 98 -16.15 -0.57 1.77
N ILE A 99 -16.02 -0.49 0.45
CA ILE A 99 -16.85 -1.23 -0.49
C ILE A 99 -15.90 -1.92 -1.45
N ASP A 100 -15.89 -3.25 -1.42
CA ASP A 100 -15.38 -4.02 -2.54
C ASP A 100 -16.43 -3.98 -3.65
N LYS A 101 -16.06 -3.51 -4.85
CA LYS A 101 -16.95 -3.47 -6.02
C LYS A 101 -16.71 -4.61 -7.00
N TRP A 102 -15.94 -5.63 -6.61
CA TRP A 102 -15.66 -6.82 -7.41
C TRP A 102 -16.56 -8.02 -7.09
N THR A 103 -17.78 -7.78 -6.56
CA THR A 103 -18.84 -8.79 -6.36
C THR A 103 -20.17 -8.32 -6.89
#